data_AF-A0A9D3WK50-F1
#
_entry.id   AF-A0A9D3WK50-F1
#
_cell.length_a   1.000
_cell.length_b   1.000
_cell.length_c   1.000
_cell.angle_alpha   90.00
_cell.angle_beta   90.00
_cell.angle_gamma   90.00
#
_symmetry.space_group_name_H-M   'P 1'
#
loop_
_entity.id
_entity.type
_entity.pdbx_description
1 polymer ?
#
loop_
_entity_poly.entity_id
_entity_poly.type
_entity_poly.pdbx_seq_one_letter_code
_entity_poly.pdbx_strand_id
1 'polypeptide(L)'
;MADDAHCMQCGETVKTTIHVVRDWAWTRSLNNYKCRDCLMYNTFLRDKWYPPEDGWVKLNTDGALSPQQHTTAIGGAFCDSRAGWLFGFAMRVGVYDILQIEAQVIHEGFSLA
;
A
#
# COMPACT_ATOMS: atom_id res chain seq x y z
N MET A 1 -5.81 3.21 -28.68
CA MET A 1 -5.34 1.93 -28.13
C MET A 1 -3.96 2.20 -27.58
N ALA A 2 -3.83 2.41 -26.27
CA ALA A 2 -2.55 2.73 -25.66
C ALA A 2 -1.77 1.41 -25.48
N ASP A 3 -0.55 1.39 -25.99
CA ASP A 3 0.38 0.27 -25.85
C ASP A 3 0.88 0.27 -24.40
N ASP A 4 0.33 -0.61 -23.57
CA ASP A 4 0.69 -0.68 -22.16
C ASP A 4 2.12 -1.23 -22.04
N ALA A 5 3.04 -0.43 -21.51
CA ALA A 5 4.42 -0.87 -21.33
C ALA A 5 4.48 -2.17 -20.50
N HIS A 6 5.13 -3.20 -21.06
CA HIS A 6 5.29 -4.51 -20.45
C HIS A 6 6.68 -4.66 -19.81
N CYS A 7 6.75 -5.32 -18.66
CA CYS A 7 8.00 -5.62 -17.97
C CYS A 7 8.82 -6.64 -18.77
N MET A 8 10.03 -6.31 -19.19
CA MET A 8 10.90 -7.21 -19.97
C MET A 8 11.31 -8.49 -19.22
N GLN A 9 11.10 -8.56 -17.90
CA GLN A 9 11.50 -9.68 -17.07
C GLN A 9 10.37 -10.66 -16.75
N CYS A 10 9.10 -10.24 -16.87
CA CYS A 10 7.95 -11.14 -16.64
C CYS A 10 6.75 -10.94 -17.59
N GLY A 11 6.79 -9.99 -18.50
CA GLY A 11 5.76 -9.77 -19.54
C GLY A 11 4.49 -9.07 -19.06
N GLU A 12 4.34 -8.82 -17.76
CA GLU A 12 3.17 -8.16 -17.19
C GLU A 12 3.20 -6.64 -17.39
N THR A 13 2.03 -6.00 -17.41
CA THR A 13 1.93 -4.55 -17.54
C THR A 13 2.56 -3.86 -16.32
N VAL A 14 3.34 -2.79 -16.57
CA VAL A 14 4.22 -2.15 -15.58
C VAL A 14 3.46 -1.52 -14.40
N LYS A 15 2.13 -1.37 -14.47
CA LYS A 15 1.32 -0.59 -13.51
C LYS A 15 0.56 -1.38 -12.46
N THR A 16 0.93 -2.62 -12.15
CA THR A 16 0.29 -3.34 -11.05
C THR A 16 1.01 -3.06 -9.73
N THR A 17 0.28 -2.85 -8.63
CA THR A 17 0.82 -2.75 -7.26
C THR A 17 1.76 -3.93 -6.91
N ILE A 18 1.56 -5.06 -7.60
CA ILE A 18 2.43 -6.24 -7.58
C ILE A 18 3.88 -5.93 -7.99
N HIS A 19 4.14 -5.07 -8.98
CA HIS A 19 5.51 -4.71 -9.37
C HIS A 19 6.22 -3.88 -8.29
N VAL A 20 5.50 -2.94 -7.66
CA VAL A 20 6.05 -2.10 -6.59
C VAL A 20 6.48 -2.93 -5.38
N VAL A 21 5.66 -3.92 -4.99
CA VAL A 21 5.96 -4.82 -3.87
C VAL A 21 7.08 -5.81 -4.21
N ARG A 22 7.18 -6.26 -5.47
CA ARG A 22 8.22 -7.20 -5.92
C ARG A 22 9.60 -6.56 -6.05
N ASP A 23 9.67 -5.32 -6.51
CA ASP A 23 10.94 -4.63 -6.81
C ASP A 23 11.55 -3.92 -5.57
N TRP A 24 10.90 -4.04 -4.40
CA TRP A 24 11.51 -3.66 -3.13
C TRP A 24 12.76 -4.54 -2.86
N ALA A 25 13.89 -3.90 -2.57
CA ALA A 25 15.19 -4.54 -2.34
C ALA A 25 15.20 -5.69 -1.30
N TRP A 26 14.29 -5.69 -0.33
CA TRP A 26 14.12 -6.72 0.69
C TRP A 26 13.49 -7.99 0.11
N THR A 27 12.50 -7.87 -0.78
CA THR A 27 11.89 -8.97 -1.53
C THR A 27 12.92 -9.63 -2.47
N ARG A 28 13.87 -8.84 -2.98
CA ARG A 28 14.97 -9.33 -3.83
C ARG A 28 15.96 -10.24 -3.09
N SER A 29 16.19 -10.02 -1.78
CA SER A 29 17.05 -10.87 -0.95
C SER A 29 16.41 -12.22 -0.60
N LEU A 30 15.08 -12.29 -0.55
CA LEU A 30 14.36 -13.54 -0.32
C LEU A 30 14.29 -14.41 -1.59
N ASN A 31 14.53 -13.82 -2.76
CA ASN A 31 14.47 -14.47 -4.07
C ASN A 31 15.58 -15.51 -4.31
N ASN A 32 16.59 -15.60 -3.43
CA ASN A 32 17.61 -16.66 -3.45
C ASN A 32 17.14 -17.96 -2.78
N TYR A 33 16.04 -17.93 -2.03
CA TYR A 33 15.36 -19.14 -1.58
C TYR A 33 14.26 -19.46 -2.58
N LYS A 34 14.40 -20.61 -3.26
CA LYS A 34 13.44 -21.18 -4.21
C LYS A 34 12.06 -21.43 -3.57
N CYS A 35 11.30 -20.40 -3.26
CA CYS A 35 9.90 -20.52 -2.91
C CYS A 35 9.09 -19.61 -3.84
N ARG A 36 8.88 -20.11 -5.06
CA ARG A 36 7.92 -19.55 -6.01
C ARG A 36 6.51 -19.48 -5.41
N ASP A 37 6.21 -20.33 -4.43
CA ASP A 37 4.89 -20.47 -3.82
C ASP A 37 4.50 -19.27 -2.94
N CYS A 38 5.44 -18.59 -2.30
CA CYS A 38 5.11 -17.43 -1.45
C CYS A 38 4.76 -16.17 -2.26
N LEU A 39 5.31 -16.00 -3.47
CA LEU A 39 4.99 -14.84 -4.33
C LEU A 39 3.80 -15.10 -5.26
N MET A 40 3.53 -16.37 -5.60
CA MET A 40 2.35 -16.79 -6.37
C MET A 40 1.09 -16.98 -5.53
N TYR A 41 1.17 -16.77 -4.21
CA TYR A 41 -0.02 -16.82 -3.35
C TYR A 41 -1.08 -15.78 -3.77
N ASN A 42 -0.66 -14.62 -4.28
CA ASN A 42 -1.58 -13.59 -4.77
C ASN A 42 -2.20 -13.87 -6.16
N THR A 43 -1.70 -14.84 -6.93
CA THR A 43 -2.24 -15.15 -8.28
C THR A 43 -3.28 -16.28 -8.24
N PHE A 44 -3.22 -17.15 -7.23
CA PHE A 44 -4.24 -18.20 -7.00
C PHE A 44 -5.37 -17.77 -6.09
N LEU A 45 -5.17 -16.75 -5.26
CA LEU A 45 -6.25 -16.09 -4.55
C LEU A 45 -7.01 -15.21 -5.53
N ARG A 46 -8.15 -15.72 -6.02
CA ARG A 46 -9.26 -14.87 -6.48
C ARG A 46 -9.87 -14.10 -5.30
N ASP A 47 -9.04 -13.58 -4.40
CA ASP A 47 -9.44 -12.75 -3.28
C ASP A 47 -9.69 -11.37 -3.84
N LYS A 48 -10.87 -11.25 -4.46
CA LYS A 48 -11.51 -9.97 -4.59
C LYS A 48 -11.55 -9.37 -3.19
N TRP A 49 -11.14 -8.11 -3.07
CA TRP A 49 -11.35 -7.38 -1.84
C TRP A 49 -12.84 -7.46 -1.47
N TYR A 50 -13.13 -8.04 -0.31
CA TYR A 50 -14.48 -8.04 0.25
C TYR A 50 -14.61 -6.84 1.19
N PRO A 51 -15.76 -6.15 1.14
CA PRO A 51 -16.05 -5.13 2.14
C PRO A 51 -16.03 -5.74 3.56
N PRO A 52 -15.67 -4.95 4.59
CA PRO A 52 -15.88 -5.34 5.97
C PRO A 52 -17.35 -5.69 6.23
N GLU A 53 -17.63 -6.44 7.30
CA GLU A 53 -19.01 -6.71 7.72
C GLU A 53 -19.74 -5.41 8.07
N ASP A 54 -21.08 -5.43 8.01
CA ASP A 54 -21.89 -4.28 8.38
C ASP A 54 -21.61 -3.82 9.83
N GLY A 55 -21.44 -2.52 10.01
CA GLY A 55 -21.07 -1.91 11.30
C GLY A 55 -19.57 -1.72 11.51
N TRP A 56 -18.71 -2.28 10.65
CA TRP A 56 -17.27 -2.03 10.69
C TRP A 56 -16.87 -0.75 9.95
N VAL A 57 -15.80 -0.14 10.42
CA VAL A 57 -15.15 1.00 9.78
C VAL A 57 -13.80 0.55 9.21
N LYS A 58 -13.57 0.89 7.94
CA LYS A 58 -12.29 0.70 7.26
C LYS A 58 -11.46 1.97 7.41
N LEU A 59 -10.24 1.83 7.92
CA LEU A 59 -9.23 2.87 7.90
C LEU A 59 -8.21 2.57 6.79
N ASN A 60 -8.19 3.41 5.74
CA ASN A 60 -7.11 3.41 4.74
C ASN A 60 -6.10 4.49 5.13
N THR A 61 -4.81 4.19 5.04
CA THR A 61 -3.72 5.09 5.42
C THR A 61 -2.66 5.17 4.33
N ASP A 62 -2.02 6.32 4.21
CA ASP A 62 -0.91 6.54 3.28
C ASP A 62 0.12 7.54 3.86
N GLY A 63 1.40 7.21 3.66
CA GLY A 63 2.54 8.05 4.01
C GLY A 63 3.15 8.71 2.78
N ALA A 64 3.51 9.99 2.88
CA ALA A 64 4.17 10.73 1.80
C ALA A 64 5.51 11.32 2.28
N LEU A 65 6.57 11.11 1.51
CA LEU A 65 7.89 11.68 1.73
C LEU A 65 8.36 12.40 0.46
N SER A 66 8.73 13.69 0.59
CA SER A 66 9.36 14.47 -0.47
C SER A 66 10.84 14.69 -0.16
N PRO A 67 11.76 14.02 -0.89
CA PRO A 67 13.19 14.22 -0.69
C PRO A 67 13.64 15.64 -1.07
N GLN A 68 13.02 16.26 -2.09
CA GLN A 68 13.41 17.60 -2.53
C GLN A 68 13.00 18.68 -1.54
N GLN A 69 11.83 18.54 -0.92
CA GLN A 69 11.30 19.52 0.03
C GLN A 69 11.69 19.20 1.47
N HIS A 70 12.30 18.04 1.74
CA HIS A 70 12.59 17.53 3.08
C HIS A 70 11.34 17.52 3.98
N THR A 71 10.19 17.21 3.40
CA THR A 71 8.90 17.20 4.10
C THR A 71 8.25 15.85 4.02
N THR A 72 7.56 15.51 5.09
CA THR A 72 6.80 14.29 5.24
C THR A 72 5.36 14.65 5.62
N ALA A 73 4.43 13.83 5.19
CA ALA A 73 3.03 13.95 5.52
C ALA A 73 2.42 12.56 5.67
N ILE A 74 1.37 12.50 6.46
CA ILE A 74 0.56 11.31 6.61
C ILE A 74 -0.90 11.67 6.35
N GLY A 75 -1.68 10.70 5.91
CA GLY A 75 -3.11 10.87 5.77
C GLY A 75 -3.87 9.57 5.76
N GLY A 76 -5.16 9.66 5.99
CA GLY A 76 -6.03 8.50 5.95
C GLY A 76 -7.50 8.84 5.77
N ALA A 77 -8.25 7.82 5.42
CA ALA A 77 -9.67 7.87 5.11
C ALA A 77 -10.40 6.78 5.87
N PHE A 78 -11.41 7.17 6.64
CA PHE A 78 -12.35 6.28 7.26
C PHE A 78 -13.56 6.10 6.35
N CYS A 79 -13.87 4.86 6.05
CA CYS A 79 -15.05 4.49 5.26
C CYS A 79 -15.90 3.48 6.03
N ASP A 80 -17.22 3.51 5.83
CA ASP A 80 -18.11 2.46 6.32
C ASP A 80 -17.90 1.13 5.56
N SER A 81 -18.60 0.08 6.00
CA SER A 81 -18.58 -1.25 5.38
C SER A 81 -18.97 -1.24 3.90
N ARG A 82 -19.68 -0.21 3.42
CA ARG A 82 -20.13 -0.06 2.03
C ARG A 82 -19.21 0.85 1.22
N ALA A 83 -18.01 1.13 1.73
CA ALA A 83 -17.05 2.08 1.19
C ALA A 83 -17.58 3.53 1.11
N GLY A 84 -18.63 3.86 1.87
CA GLY A 84 -19.10 5.22 2.06
C GLY A 84 -18.09 6.02 2.87
N TRP A 85 -17.79 7.24 2.43
CA TRP A 85 -16.89 8.14 3.15
C TRP A 85 -17.49 8.56 4.50
N LEU A 86 -16.72 8.43 5.57
CA LEU A 86 -17.07 8.96 6.90
C LEU A 86 -16.33 10.26 7.15
N PHE A 87 -15.00 10.21 7.24
CA PHE A 87 -14.11 11.36 7.37
C PHE A 87 -12.67 10.96 7.03
N GLY A 88 -11.76 11.93 7.05
CA GLY A 88 -10.34 11.67 6.84
C GLY A 88 -9.47 12.70 7.53
N PHE A 89 -8.18 12.41 7.55
CA PHE A 89 -7.17 13.26 8.17
C PHE A 89 -5.96 13.40 7.24
N ALA A 90 -5.27 14.52 7.39
CA ALA A 90 -3.99 14.77 6.77
C ALA A 90 -3.19 15.70 7.67
N MET A 91 -1.92 15.38 7.93
CA MET A 91 -1.04 16.24 8.71
C MET A 91 0.40 16.12 8.24
N ARG A 92 1.15 17.22 8.39
CA ARG A 92 2.61 17.19 8.24
C ARG A 92 3.21 16.60 9.50
N VAL A 93 4.19 15.73 9.34
CA VAL A 93 4.93 15.14 10.45
C VAL A 93 6.39 15.56 10.38
N GLY A 94 7.16 15.23 11.42
CA GLY A 94 8.60 15.42 11.42
C GLY A 94 9.31 14.59 10.34
N VAL A 95 10.59 14.88 10.11
CA VAL A 95 11.39 14.09 9.16
C VAL A 95 11.69 12.72 9.78
N TYR A 96 11.15 11.68 9.14
CA TYR A 96 11.29 10.28 9.49
C TYR A 96 11.60 9.49 8.21
N ASP A 97 12.16 8.27 8.31
CA ASP A 97 12.28 7.41 7.13
C ASP A 97 10.91 6.84 6.70
N ILE A 98 10.83 6.29 5.49
CA ILE A 98 9.55 5.84 4.91
C ILE A 98 8.83 4.80 5.78
N LEU A 99 9.55 3.89 6.44
CA LEU A 99 8.92 2.85 7.26
C LEU A 99 8.29 3.45 8.53
N GLN A 100 8.97 4.43 9.12
CA GLN A 100 8.45 5.16 10.27
C GLN A 100 7.19 5.96 9.93
N ILE A 101 7.13 6.58 8.74
CA ILE A 101 5.95 7.33 8.28
C ILE A 101 4.76 6.39 8.11
N GLU A 102 4.96 5.25 7.46
CA GLU A 102 3.90 4.25 7.25
C GLU A 102 3.39 3.66 8.58
N ALA A 103 4.28 3.41 9.54
CA ALA A 103 3.87 2.97 10.88
C ALA A 103 3.12 4.07 11.65
N GLN A 104 3.58 5.32 11.52
CA GLN A 104 2.97 6.46 12.21
C GLN A 104 1.57 6.76 11.67
N VAL A 105 1.33 6.70 10.36
CA VAL A 105 -0.01 6.94 9.81
C VAL A 105 -1.04 5.94 10.33
N ILE A 106 -0.62 4.68 10.54
CA ILE A 106 -1.46 3.66 11.17
C ILE A 106 -1.76 4.04 12.62
N HIS A 107 -0.73 4.38 13.41
CA HIS A 107 -0.89 4.79 14.81
C HIS A 107 -1.82 6.00 14.97
N GLU A 108 -1.62 7.05 14.18
CA GLU A 108 -2.43 8.27 14.23
C GLU A 108 -3.86 8.01 13.76
N GLY A 109 -4.02 7.23 12.68
CA GLY A 109 -5.33 6.80 12.23
C GLY A 109 -6.09 6.02 13.30
N PHE A 110 -5.46 5.07 13.99
CA PHE A 110 -6.10 4.36 15.10
C PHE A 110 -6.42 5.26 16.29
N SER A 111 -5.63 6.30 16.54
CA SER A 111 -5.87 7.26 17.63
C SER A 111 -7.05 8.20 17.37
N LEU A 112 -7.46 8.33 16.09
CA LEU A 112 -8.60 9.14 15.65
C LEU A 112 -9.91 8.34 15.52
N ALA A 113 -9.85 7.01 15.68
CA ALA A 113 -11.00 6.11 15.63
C ALA A 113 -11.80 6.14 16.94
#